data_AF-A0AAV9L3J8-F1
#
_entry.id   AF-A0AAV9L3J8-F1
#
_cell.length_a   1.000
_cell.length_b   1.000
_cell.length_c   1.000
_cell.angle_alpha   90.00
_cell.angle_beta   90.00
_cell.angle_gamma   90.00
#
_symmetry.space_group_name_H-M   'P 1'
#
loop_
_entity.id
_entity.type
_entity.pdbx_description
1 polymer ?
#
loop_
_entity_poly.entity_id
_entity_poly.type
_entity_poly.pdbx_seq_one_letter_code
_entity_poly.pdbx_strand_id
1 'polypeptide(L)'
;MAGRSQPLYRPRPNFSSSSSRSFHPSQPSRNSQSHHTKNVNSSTPNSTQIQNNASDKKTSSSSWDKSIDEDIDDIQNLVGTCPFMCPVEEREKRERLRDLAVFERLHGNPRQSSPSLAVKKFCRTVSVKALQDSDVRPLSVLEDTLNYLCNLLDSTEHPFEVVHDFIFDRMRSIRQDLSMQNISCSRVVSMYERMVKFHIISQHKLRRCSGSNISSLSYLNMEQLTKALATLYNLYEANRTTASIFENEAEFFSFYVLLHLDSKTQGTGETLSLWFRRVPSHIMKSTEMNFARKILRYFKLGFYKKFIHTTESEASYLQYCIIEPSINEVRALAISCVNYGGYKPQPFPLATLSKLLMMKEWDVASFCNDSGLQTSVDEEGNSCLPTKQTTLIHPKGGLHKYYPLESERFERFSVEL
;
A
#
# COMPACT_ATOMS: atom_id res chain seq x y z
N MET A 1 52.07 48.22 4.66
CA MET A 1 50.66 48.68 4.68
C MET A 1 50.35 49.29 3.31
N ALA A 2 49.16 49.02 2.76
CA ALA A 2 48.63 49.55 1.49
C ALA A 2 49.51 49.32 0.22
N GLY A 3 48.96 49.30 -1.00
CA GLY A 3 47.57 49.33 -1.43
C GLY A 3 47.46 48.76 -2.85
N ARG A 4 46.32 48.16 -3.21
CA ARG A 4 46.11 47.45 -4.49
C ARG A 4 45.32 48.33 -5.48
N SER A 5 45.75 48.25 -6.74
CA SER A 5 44.90 48.16 -7.95
C SER A 5 43.97 49.31 -8.36
N GLN A 6 44.15 49.79 -9.60
CA GLN A 6 43.12 49.87 -10.67
C GLN A 6 43.77 50.36 -12.00
N PRO A 7 43.12 50.35 -13.20
CA PRO A 7 41.75 49.94 -13.54
C PRO A 7 41.58 49.09 -14.85
N LEU A 8 40.31 48.95 -15.28
CA LEU A 8 39.76 48.76 -16.65
C LEU A 8 39.58 47.37 -17.32
N TYR A 9 38.30 47.08 -17.60
CA TYR A 9 37.75 46.22 -18.68
C TYR A 9 37.90 46.94 -20.07
N ARG A 10 37.74 46.35 -21.28
CA ARG A 10 37.30 45.03 -21.86
C ARG A 10 37.87 45.01 -23.34
N PRO A 11 37.43 44.20 -24.35
CA PRO A 11 36.41 43.13 -24.47
C PRO A 11 36.96 41.76 -25.00
N ARG A 12 36.04 40.85 -25.38
CA ARG A 12 36.25 39.43 -25.79
C ARG A 12 36.82 39.26 -27.24
N PRO A 13 37.19 38.02 -27.63
CA PRO A 13 36.24 37.17 -28.39
C PRO A 13 36.04 35.74 -27.84
N ASN A 14 35.11 35.00 -28.45
CA ASN A 14 34.63 33.69 -27.99
C ASN A 14 35.57 32.52 -28.32
N PHE A 15 35.59 31.48 -27.49
CA PHE A 15 35.77 30.10 -27.94
C PHE A 15 34.85 29.14 -27.16
N SER A 16 34.11 28.32 -27.89
CA SER A 16 33.29 27.23 -27.38
C SER A 16 34.08 25.92 -27.42
N SER A 17 34.01 25.11 -26.36
CA SER A 17 34.36 23.69 -26.44
C SER A 17 33.43 22.86 -25.57
N SER A 18 32.85 21.84 -26.19
CA SER A 18 32.02 20.82 -25.57
C SER A 18 32.88 19.62 -25.18
N SER A 19 32.55 18.96 -24.07
CA SER A 19 33.19 17.69 -23.68
C SER A 19 32.30 16.89 -22.73
N SER A 20 31.44 16.07 -23.31
CA SER A 20 30.72 15.00 -22.62
C SER A 20 30.87 13.72 -23.44
N ARG A 21 31.78 12.85 -23.01
CA ARG A 21 31.97 11.51 -23.60
C ARG A 21 31.06 10.51 -22.90
N SER A 22 30.29 9.79 -23.70
CA SER A 22 29.44 8.67 -23.29
C SER A 22 30.27 7.43 -22.95
N PHE A 23 29.77 6.64 -21.99
CA PHE A 23 30.22 5.27 -21.74
C PHE A 23 29.09 4.29 -22.08
N HIS A 24 29.38 3.28 -22.90
CA HIS A 24 28.47 2.20 -23.25
C HIS A 24 28.50 1.06 -22.20
N PRO A 25 27.36 0.41 -21.91
CA PRO A 25 27.34 -0.89 -21.23
C PRO A 25 27.74 -2.02 -22.18
N SER A 26 28.48 -3.01 -21.68
CA SER A 26 28.95 -4.19 -22.41
C SER A 26 27.88 -5.30 -22.51
N GLN A 27 27.86 -6.01 -23.64
CA GLN A 27 27.08 -7.24 -23.82
C GLN A 27 27.84 -8.48 -23.30
N PRO A 28 27.14 -9.54 -22.83
CA PRO A 28 27.76 -10.83 -22.53
C PRO A 28 27.91 -11.70 -23.80
N SER A 29 29.02 -12.43 -23.88
CA SER A 29 29.36 -13.32 -24.98
C SER A 29 28.61 -14.66 -24.93
N ARG A 30 28.20 -15.16 -26.10
CA ARG A 30 27.80 -16.56 -26.28
C ARG A 30 29.04 -17.46 -26.26
N ASN A 31 28.92 -18.65 -25.66
CA ASN A 31 29.79 -19.77 -25.95
C ASN A 31 28.95 -21.01 -26.24
N SER A 32 29.34 -21.78 -27.26
CA SER A 32 28.54 -22.87 -27.83
C SER A 32 29.25 -24.22 -27.68
N GLN A 33 28.54 -25.22 -27.16
CA GLN A 33 28.86 -26.62 -27.42
C GLN A 33 27.59 -27.38 -27.82
N SER A 34 27.76 -28.33 -28.72
CA SER A 34 26.70 -29.07 -29.42
C SER A 34 26.59 -30.49 -28.87
N HIS A 35 25.39 -31.08 -28.93
CA HIS A 35 25.23 -32.49 -29.26
C HIS A 35 23.86 -32.73 -29.95
N HIS A 36 23.83 -33.70 -30.86
CA HIS A 36 22.71 -34.04 -31.74
C HIS A 36 21.57 -34.79 -31.04
N THR A 37 20.32 -34.67 -31.52
CA THR A 37 19.69 -35.62 -32.48
C THR A 37 18.29 -35.20 -32.97
N LYS A 38 18.07 -35.27 -34.30
CA LYS A 38 16.90 -35.82 -35.08
C LYS A 38 15.45 -35.49 -34.61
N ASN A 39 14.44 -35.21 -35.46
CA ASN A 39 14.31 -35.15 -36.94
C ASN A 39 12.94 -34.53 -37.35
N VAL A 40 12.75 -34.10 -38.63
CA VAL A 40 11.48 -34.20 -39.44
C VAL A 40 10.24 -33.41 -38.96
N ASN A 41 9.46 -32.61 -39.72
CA ASN A 41 9.38 -32.10 -41.11
C ASN A 41 8.68 -30.71 -41.02
N SER A 42 9.05 -29.59 -41.67
CA SER A 42 9.09 -29.26 -43.11
C SER A 42 7.76 -29.33 -43.88
N SER A 43 7.09 -28.18 -44.10
CA SER A 43 6.66 -27.73 -45.44
C SER A 43 6.01 -26.32 -45.44
N THR A 44 6.68 -25.35 -46.05
CA THR A 44 6.11 -24.14 -46.66
C THR A 44 6.09 -24.34 -48.18
N PRO A 45 5.30 -23.56 -48.96
CA PRO A 45 5.95 -22.46 -49.69
C PRO A 45 5.12 -21.16 -49.86
N ASN A 46 5.87 -20.12 -50.23
CA ASN A 46 5.52 -18.79 -50.76
C ASN A 46 4.43 -18.82 -51.87
N SER A 47 3.82 -17.73 -52.35
CA SER A 47 4.10 -16.28 -52.37
C SER A 47 2.74 -15.55 -52.62
N THR A 48 2.49 -14.24 -52.46
CA THR A 48 3.06 -13.09 -53.20
C THR A 48 2.44 -11.79 -52.65
N GLN A 49 3.11 -10.64 -52.78
CA GLN A 49 2.50 -9.32 -52.53
C GLN A 49 1.51 -8.93 -53.65
N ILE A 50 0.53 -8.04 -53.38
CA ILE A 50 0.25 -6.78 -54.14
C ILE A 50 -0.96 -5.99 -53.59
N GLN A 51 -0.68 -4.72 -53.27
CA GLN A 51 -1.50 -3.49 -53.35
C GLN A 51 -2.83 -3.28 -52.61
N ASN A 52 -3.01 -2.01 -52.22
CA ASN A 52 -4.20 -1.40 -51.61
C ASN A 52 -5.36 -1.27 -52.61
N ASN A 53 -6.59 -1.21 -52.10
CA ASN A 53 -7.58 -0.22 -52.56
C ASN A 53 -8.67 0.00 -51.50
N ALA A 54 -9.07 1.26 -51.30
CA ALA A 54 -10.21 1.64 -50.49
C ALA A 54 -11.48 1.71 -51.36
N SER A 55 -12.63 1.28 -50.84
CA SER A 55 -13.96 1.56 -51.40
C SER A 55 -15.05 1.30 -50.35
N ASP A 56 -15.98 2.25 -50.24
CA ASP A 56 -17.11 2.19 -49.31
C ASP A 56 -18.06 1.01 -49.51
N LYS A 57 -18.64 0.53 -48.42
CA LYS A 57 -19.97 -0.11 -48.43
C LYS A 57 -20.73 0.17 -47.13
N LYS A 58 -21.61 1.18 -47.16
CA LYS A 58 -22.72 1.30 -46.21
C LYS A 58 -23.74 0.21 -46.50
N THR A 59 -24.13 -0.61 -45.51
CA THR A 59 -25.47 -1.20 -45.47
C THR A 59 -25.87 -1.61 -44.04
N SER A 60 -27.16 -1.48 -43.74
CA SER A 60 -27.87 -2.21 -42.68
C SER A 60 -27.54 -1.86 -41.22
N SER A 61 -28.19 -0.82 -40.70
CA SER A 61 -28.53 -0.78 -39.27
C SER A 61 -29.44 -1.96 -38.93
N SER A 62 -29.10 -2.73 -37.90
CA SER A 62 -30.05 -3.66 -37.27
C SER A 62 -29.76 -3.82 -35.78
N SER A 63 -30.77 -3.50 -34.98
CA SER A 63 -31.23 -4.20 -33.77
C SER A 63 -30.28 -4.64 -32.62
N TRP A 64 -28.98 -4.33 -32.62
CA TRP A 64 -28.06 -4.76 -31.53
C TRP A 64 -27.67 -3.67 -30.52
N ASP A 65 -28.00 -2.39 -30.79
CA ASP A 65 -27.61 -1.26 -29.93
C ASP A 65 -28.56 -1.03 -28.73
N LYS A 66 -29.81 -1.49 -28.80
CA LYS A 66 -30.81 -1.21 -27.75
C LYS A 66 -30.70 -2.10 -26.51
N SER A 67 -30.21 -3.33 -26.67
CA SER A 67 -30.15 -4.31 -25.56
C SER A 67 -28.99 -4.09 -24.58
N ILE A 68 -28.08 -3.15 -24.87
CA ILE A 68 -26.95 -2.82 -23.99
C ILE A 68 -27.30 -1.66 -23.06
N ASP A 69 -28.07 -0.68 -23.54
CA ASP A 69 -28.53 0.44 -22.72
C ASP A 69 -29.59 -0.01 -21.68
N GLU A 70 -30.52 -0.90 -22.05
CA GLU A 70 -31.54 -1.43 -21.12
C GLU A 70 -30.92 -2.21 -19.93
N ASP A 71 -29.90 -3.04 -20.18
CA ASP A 71 -29.15 -3.79 -19.14
C ASP A 71 -28.33 -2.84 -18.19
N ILE A 72 -28.17 -1.55 -18.54
CA ILE A 72 -27.44 -0.54 -17.73
C ILE A 72 -28.40 0.34 -16.92
N ASP A 73 -29.54 0.73 -17.48
CA ASP A 73 -30.54 1.55 -16.79
C ASP A 73 -31.25 0.77 -15.64
N ASP A 74 -31.45 -0.54 -15.78
CA ASP A 74 -31.98 -1.37 -14.68
C ASP A 74 -31.02 -1.42 -13.46
N ILE A 75 -29.71 -1.31 -13.68
CA ILE A 75 -28.72 -1.25 -12.58
C ILE A 75 -28.79 0.11 -11.85
N GLN A 76 -29.21 1.19 -12.51
CA GLN A 76 -29.30 2.51 -11.87
C GLN A 76 -30.38 2.61 -10.78
N ASN A 77 -31.35 1.67 -10.75
CA ASN A 77 -32.46 1.66 -9.80
C ASN A 77 -32.44 0.49 -8.81
N LEU A 78 -31.38 -0.32 -8.78
CA LEU A 78 -31.28 -1.48 -7.89
C LEU A 78 -31.26 -1.05 -6.41
N VAL A 79 -32.27 -1.48 -5.64
CA VAL A 79 -32.35 -1.28 -4.19
C VAL A 79 -32.37 -2.64 -3.49
N GLY A 80 -31.34 -2.93 -2.70
CA GLY A 80 -31.24 -4.19 -1.97
C GLY A 80 -32.32 -4.33 -0.90
N THR A 81 -32.99 -5.49 -0.85
CA THR A 81 -34.07 -5.79 0.10
C THR A 81 -33.70 -6.87 1.11
N CYS A 82 -32.48 -7.40 1.08
CA CYS A 82 -32.02 -8.43 2.01
C CYS A 82 -31.98 -7.91 3.47
N PRO A 83 -32.80 -8.43 4.41
CA PRO A 83 -32.89 -7.90 5.77
C PRO A 83 -31.80 -8.46 6.72
N PHE A 84 -30.83 -9.21 6.20
CA PHE A 84 -29.83 -9.95 6.98
C PHE A 84 -28.41 -9.68 6.49
N MET A 85 -27.40 -9.90 7.35
CA MET A 85 -25.98 -9.80 6.96
C MET A 85 -25.58 -10.74 5.81
N CYS A 86 -26.38 -11.78 5.54
CA CYS A 86 -26.27 -12.72 4.42
C CYS A 86 -27.67 -13.10 3.89
N PRO A 87 -27.90 -13.11 2.55
CA PRO A 87 -29.10 -13.68 1.95
C PRO A 87 -29.38 -15.12 2.40
N VAL A 88 -30.66 -15.45 2.54
CA VAL A 88 -31.10 -16.77 3.04
C VAL A 88 -30.62 -17.88 2.12
N GLU A 89 -30.81 -17.74 0.80
CA GLU A 89 -30.40 -18.73 -0.19
C GLU A 89 -28.88 -18.94 -0.22
N GLU A 90 -28.09 -17.87 -0.06
CA GLU A 90 -26.63 -17.97 0.04
C GLU A 90 -26.22 -18.73 1.30
N ARG A 91 -26.83 -18.43 2.45
CA ARG A 91 -26.55 -19.12 3.72
C ARG A 91 -26.85 -20.61 3.60
N GLU A 92 -28.05 -20.98 3.15
CA GLU A 92 -28.43 -22.38 2.95
C GLU A 92 -27.53 -23.10 1.94
N LYS A 93 -27.16 -22.43 0.85
CA LYS A 93 -26.22 -22.98 -0.14
C LYS A 93 -24.86 -23.25 0.48
N ARG A 94 -24.36 -22.35 1.35
CA ARG A 94 -23.08 -22.54 2.06
C ARG A 94 -23.17 -23.60 3.17
N GLU A 95 -24.32 -23.77 3.83
CA GLU A 95 -24.58 -24.90 4.73
C GLU A 95 -24.56 -26.25 3.97
N ARG A 96 -25.29 -26.34 2.84
CA ARG A 96 -25.34 -27.54 1.98
C ARG A 96 -23.95 -27.91 1.43
N LEU A 97 -23.17 -26.92 0.99
CA LEU A 97 -21.84 -27.09 0.41
C LEU A 97 -20.70 -27.14 1.45
N ARG A 98 -20.99 -26.88 2.73
CA ARG A 98 -20.01 -26.77 3.84
C ARG A 98 -18.96 -25.66 3.65
N ASP A 99 -19.35 -24.55 3.02
CA ASP A 99 -18.55 -23.35 2.76
C ASP A 99 -18.80 -22.25 3.80
N LEU A 100 -18.92 -22.65 5.08
CA LEU A 100 -19.04 -21.73 6.22
C LEU A 100 -17.66 -21.45 6.83
N ALA A 101 -17.30 -20.18 6.94
CA ALA A 101 -16.13 -19.74 7.72
C ALA A 101 -16.34 -20.04 9.21
N VAL A 102 -15.26 -20.06 10.00
CA VAL A 102 -15.32 -20.45 11.42
C VAL A 102 -16.30 -19.58 12.24
N PHE A 103 -16.31 -18.27 12.00
CA PHE A 103 -17.20 -17.29 12.64
C PHE A 103 -18.69 -17.43 12.24
N GLU A 104 -19.00 -18.21 11.20
CA GLU A 104 -20.37 -18.37 10.68
C GLU A 104 -21.04 -19.65 11.18
N ARG A 105 -20.35 -20.47 11.98
CA ARG A 105 -20.78 -21.82 12.37
C ARG A 105 -21.51 -21.81 13.70
N LEU A 106 -22.78 -22.19 13.69
CA LEU A 106 -23.57 -22.36 14.90
C LEU A 106 -22.98 -23.51 15.73
N HIS A 107 -22.54 -23.20 16.95
CA HIS A 107 -21.81 -24.13 17.84
C HIS A 107 -20.62 -24.83 17.17
N GLY A 108 -19.94 -24.17 16.24
CA GLY A 108 -18.80 -24.72 15.48
C GLY A 108 -19.16 -25.76 14.40
N ASN A 109 -20.44 -26.08 14.21
CA ASN A 109 -20.89 -27.06 13.21
C ASN A 109 -20.69 -26.53 11.77
N PRO A 110 -19.87 -27.17 10.91
CA PRO A 110 -19.61 -26.72 9.55
C PRO A 110 -20.80 -26.87 8.57
N ARG A 111 -21.96 -27.37 9.03
CA ARG A 111 -23.20 -27.51 8.23
C ARG A 111 -24.37 -26.66 8.75
N GLN A 112 -24.18 -25.88 9.80
CA GLN A 112 -25.24 -25.09 10.41
C GLN A 112 -24.74 -23.68 10.71
N SER A 113 -25.53 -22.69 10.36
CA SER A 113 -25.30 -21.28 10.61
C SER A 113 -26.55 -20.66 11.25
N SER A 114 -26.54 -19.34 11.42
CA SER A 114 -27.71 -18.57 11.83
C SER A 114 -27.75 -17.25 11.05
N PRO A 115 -28.91 -16.58 10.95
CA PRO A 115 -29.01 -15.23 10.39
C PRO A 115 -28.13 -14.19 11.11
N SER A 116 -27.78 -14.44 12.39
CA SER A 116 -26.94 -13.57 13.22
C SER A 116 -25.43 -13.82 13.08
N LEU A 117 -25.00 -14.90 12.40
CA LEU A 117 -23.59 -15.25 12.22
C LEU A 117 -23.15 -15.21 10.76
N ALA A 118 -24.02 -15.60 9.82
CA ALA A 118 -23.69 -15.63 8.40
C ALA A 118 -23.53 -14.22 7.82
N VAL A 119 -22.41 -13.94 7.16
CA VAL A 119 -22.17 -12.68 6.44
C VAL A 119 -21.97 -12.98 4.96
N LYS A 120 -22.58 -12.21 4.06
CA LYS A 120 -22.54 -12.39 2.60
C LYS A 120 -21.09 -12.48 2.10
N LYS A 121 -20.74 -13.56 1.40
CA LYS A 121 -19.39 -13.76 0.84
C LYS A 121 -19.15 -12.81 -0.34
N PHE A 122 -17.89 -12.47 -0.66
CA PHE A 122 -17.61 -11.68 -1.86
C PHE A 122 -17.74 -12.55 -3.13
N CYS A 123 -18.49 -12.08 -4.13
CA CYS A 123 -18.66 -12.78 -5.39
C CYS A 123 -17.76 -12.18 -6.49
N ARG A 124 -16.87 -12.98 -7.08
CA ARG A 124 -15.96 -12.50 -8.14
C ARG A 124 -16.69 -12.12 -9.44
N THR A 125 -17.82 -12.76 -9.72
CA THR A 125 -18.57 -12.65 -10.97
C THR A 125 -20.06 -12.64 -10.65
N VAL A 126 -20.65 -11.45 -10.61
CA VAL A 126 -22.11 -11.29 -10.47
C VAL A 126 -22.74 -11.40 -11.86
N SER A 127 -23.75 -12.23 -12.01
CA SER A 127 -24.57 -12.27 -13.22
C SER A 127 -25.76 -11.35 -13.03
N VAL A 128 -25.77 -10.21 -13.73
CA VAL A 128 -26.85 -9.20 -13.63
C VAL A 128 -28.23 -9.85 -13.86
N LYS A 129 -28.33 -10.75 -14.85
CA LYS A 129 -29.58 -11.43 -15.25
C LYS A 129 -30.11 -12.46 -14.23
N ALA A 130 -29.33 -12.77 -13.20
CA ALA A 130 -29.72 -13.68 -12.11
C ALA A 130 -29.71 -12.98 -10.74
N LEU A 131 -29.41 -11.68 -10.68
CA LEU A 131 -29.39 -10.91 -9.45
C LEU A 131 -30.83 -10.54 -9.06
N GLN A 132 -31.21 -10.77 -7.82
CA GLN A 132 -32.48 -10.31 -7.25
C GLN A 132 -32.21 -9.25 -6.17
N ASP A 133 -33.18 -8.37 -5.94
CA ASP A 133 -33.09 -7.37 -4.85
C ASP A 133 -32.81 -8.03 -3.49
N SER A 134 -33.37 -9.23 -3.26
CA SER A 134 -33.19 -10.04 -2.06
C SER A 134 -31.79 -10.61 -1.87
N ASP A 135 -30.95 -10.59 -2.91
CA ASP A 135 -29.53 -10.95 -2.82
C ASP A 135 -28.67 -9.78 -2.31
N VAL A 136 -29.17 -8.55 -2.37
CA VAL A 136 -28.41 -7.34 -2.07
C VAL A 136 -28.90 -6.72 -0.77
N ARG A 137 -27.98 -6.28 0.09
CA ARG A 137 -28.31 -5.67 1.38
C ARG A 137 -28.53 -4.17 1.25
N PRO A 138 -29.58 -3.58 1.85
CA PRO A 138 -29.76 -2.15 1.92
C PRO A 138 -28.70 -1.50 2.82
N LEU A 139 -28.53 -0.18 2.69
CA LEU A 139 -27.50 0.61 3.40
C LEU A 139 -27.46 0.38 4.93
N SER A 140 -28.61 0.29 5.60
CA SER A 140 -28.66 0.03 7.05
C SER A 140 -28.04 -1.31 7.42
N VAL A 141 -28.45 -2.39 6.73
CA VAL A 141 -27.91 -3.74 6.94
C VAL A 141 -26.42 -3.80 6.59
N LEU A 142 -25.97 -3.03 5.59
CA LEU A 142 -24.54 -2.92 5.25
C LEU A 142 -23.72 -2.23 6.35
N GLU A 143 -24.24 -1.19 6.99
CA GLU A 143 -23.61 -0.56 8.16
C GLU A 143 -23.58 -1.48 9.39
N ASP A 144 -24.70 -2.14 9.70
CA ASP A 144 -24.78 -3.09 10.81
C ASP A 144 -23.84 -4.29 10.59
N THR A 145 -23.72 -4.76 9.34
CA THR A 145 -22.72 -5.77 8.97
C THR A 145 -21.30 -5.25 9.20
N LEU A 146 -21.00 -4.00 8.81
CA LEU A 146 -19.68 -3.42 9.03
C LEU A 146 -19.35 -3.28 10.52
N ASN A 147 -20.32 -2.86 11.34
CA ASN A 147 -20.21 -2.82 12.80
C ASN A 147 -19.88 -4.20 13.38
N TYR A 148 -20.62 -5.24 12.98
CA TYR A 148 -20.37 -6.61 13.38
C TYR A 148 -18.94 -7.07 13.00
N LEU A 149 -18.48 -6.75 11.77
CA LEU A 149 -17.14 -7.12 11.32
C LEU A 149 -16.01 -6.37 12.07
N CYS A 150 -16.17 -5.07 12.36
CA CYS A 150 -15.17 -4.32 13.14
C CYS A 150 -15.01 -4.91 14.55
N ASN A 151 -16.11 -5.31 15.19
CA ASN A 151 -16.09 -5.94 16.52
C ASN A 151 -15.33 -7.29 16.56
N LEU A 152 -15.12 -7.94 15.41
CA LEU A 152 -14.34 -9.19 15.33
C LEU A 152 -12.82 -8.96 15.23
N LEU A 153 -12.34 -7.74 14.96
CA LEU A 153 -10.93 -7.51 14.63
C LEU A 153 -9.95 -7.78 15.79
N ASP A 154 -10.44 -7.61 17.02
CA ASP A 154 -9.70 -7.87 18.26
C ASP A 154 -10.11 -9.20 18.92
N SER A 155 -10.82 -10.08 18.19
CA SER A 155 -11.05 -11.45 18.64
C SER A 155 -9.73 -12.22 18.78
N THR A 156 -9.50 -12.76 19.96
CA THR A 156 -8.33 -13.60 20.28
C THR A 156 -8.62 -15.11 20.17
N GLU A 157 -9.84 -15.50 19.78
CA GLU A 157 -10.24 -16.91 19.68
C GLU A 157 -9.54 -17.66 18.52
N HIS A 158 -9.08 -16.91 17.51
CA HIS A 158 -8.45 -17.44 16.31
C HIS A 158 -7.18 -16.63 15.94
N PRO A 159 -6.21 -17.24 15.24
CA PRO A 159 -5.07 -16.51 14.69
C PRO A 159 -5.52 -15.33 13.81
N PHE A 160 -4.78 -14.22 13.87
CA PHE A 160 -5.17 -12.98 13.20
C PHE A 160 -5.34 -13.15 11.68
N GLU A 161 -4.62 -14.07 11.06
CA GLU A 161 -4.77 -14.42 9.64
C GLU A 161 -6.19 -14.90 9.30
N VAL A 162 -6.80 -15.68 10.21
CA VAL A 162 -8.16 -16.22 10.04
C VAL A 162 -9.21 -15.12 10.23
N VAL A 163 -9.00 -14.24 11.21
CA VAL A 163 -9.82 -13.04 11.47
C VAL A 163 -9.75 -12.09 10.26
N HIS A 164 -8.54 -11.80 9.78
CA HIS A 164 -8.26 -10.99 8.60
C HIS A 164 -8.98 -11.53 7.37
N ASP A 165 -8.75 -12.80 7.00
CA ASP A 165 -9.28 -13.34 5.74
C ASP A 165 -10.81 -13.36 5.71
N PHE A 166 -11.46 -13.56 6.87
CA PHE A 166 -12.90 -13.40 7.01
C PHE A 166 -13.34 -11.95 6.80
N ILE A 167 -12.85 -11.00 7.60
CA ILE A 167 -13.27 -9.60 7.53
C ILE A 167 -12.94 -8.99 6.15
N PHE A 168 -11.76 -9.29 5.60
CA PHE A 168 -11.31 -8.86 4.28
C PHE A 168 -12.28 -9.28 3.17
N ASP A 169 -12.69 -10.55 3.13
CA ASP A 169 -13.67 -11.02 2.14
C ASP A 169 -15.05 -10.37 2.33
N ARG A 170 -15.53 -10.30 3.58
CA ARG A 170 -16.87 -9.76 3.87
C ARG A 170 -16.95 -8.25 3.65
N MET A 171 -15.91 -7.47 3.94
CA MET A 171 -15.83 -6.05 3.58
C MET A 171 -15.84 -5.84 2.06
N ARG A 172 -15.20 -6.71 1.26
CA ARG A 172 -15.31 -6.66 -0.21
C ARG A 172 -16.74 -6.94 -0.69
N SER A 173 -17.47 -7.83 -0.02
CA SER A 173 -18.90 -8.05 -0.29
C SER A 173 -19.75 -6.81 0.04
N ILE A 174 -19.49 -6.12 1.16
CA ILE A 174 -20.17 -4.86 1.51
C ILE A 174 -19.91 -3.80 0.43
N ARG A 175 -18.64 -3.63 0.00
CA ARG A 175 -18.29 -2.69 -1.08
C ARG A 175 -18.95 -3.03 -2.41
N GLN A 176 -19.07 -4.32 -2.73
CA GLN A 176 -19.78 -4.81 -3.91
C GLN A 176 -21.26 -4.43 -3.87
N ASP A 177 -21.96 -4.65 -2.75
CA ASP A 177 -23.36 -4.26 -2.59
C ASP A 177 -23.56 -2.73 -2.65
N LEU A 178 -22.64 -1.94 -2.07
CA LEU A 178 -22.66 -0.47 -2.16
C LEU A 178 -22.51 0.01 -3.61
N SER A 179 -21.61 -0.58 -4.39
CA SER A 179 -21.40 -0.23 -5.80
C SER A 179 -22.55 -0.69 -6.70
N MET A 180 -23.15 -1.86 -6.45
CA MET A 180 -24.30 -2.34 -7.24
C MET A 180 -25.54 -1.46 -7.08
N GLN A 181 -25.73 -0.85 -5.89
CA GLN A 181 -26.83 0.08 -5.61
C GLN A 181 -26.48 1.56 -5.88
N ASN A 182 -25.29 1.84 -6.44
CA ASN A 182 -24.79 3.20 -6.75
C ASN A 182 -24.89 4.22 -5.58
N ILE A 183 -24.78 3.78 -4.33
CA ILE A 183 -25.02 4.62 -3.14
C ILE A 183 -23.78 5.47 -2.84
N SER A 184 -23.97 6.79 -2.74
CA SER A 184 -22.86 7.76 -2.67
C SER A 184 -23.03 8.84 -1.60
N CYS A 185 -23.73 8.59 -0.49
CA CYS A 185 -23.95 9.57 0.59
C CYS A 185 -22.88 9.55 1.71
N SER A 186 -22.93 10.54 2.62
CA SER A 186 -21.99 10.69 3.76
C SER A 186 -21.86 9.46 4.67
N ARG A 187 -22.93 8.67 4.81
CA ARG A 187 -22.91 7.35 5.48
C ARG A 187 -21.91 6.39 4.83
N VAL A 188 -21.94 6.31 3.50
CA VAL A 188 -21.02 5.48 2.71
C VAL A 188 -19.57 5.98 2.81
N VAL A 189 -19.36 7.30 2.91
CA VAL A 189 -18.03 7.88 3.20
C VAL A 189 -17.49 7.30 4.52
N SER A 190 -18.23 7.42 5.62
CA SER A 190 -17.83 6.87 6.93
C SER A 190 -17.57 5.36 6.90
N MET A 191 -18.38 4.58 6.17
CA MET A 191 -18.12 3.15 5.96
C MET A 191 -16.77 2.89 5.26
N TYR A 192 -16.46 3.65 4.21
CA TYR A 192 -15.19 3.51 3.48
C TYR A 192 -13.98 3.96 4.32
N GLU A 193 -14.12 5.00 5.14
CA GLU A 193 -13.11 5.42 6.11
C GLU A 193 -12.73 4.24 7.04
N ARG A 194 -13.73 3.57 7.63
CA ARG A 194 -13.54 2.42 8.53
C ARG A 194 -12.90 1.21 7.83
N MET A 195 -13.30 0.91 6.59
CA MET A 195 -12.67 -0.15 5.79
C MET A 195 -11.19 0.15 5.48
N VAL A 196 -10.86 1.43 5.22
CA VAL A 196 -9.46 1.85 5.04
C VAL A 196 -8.67 1.72 6.35
N LYS A 197 -9.24 2.13 7.49
CA LYS A 197 -8.64 1.90 8.82
C LYS A 197 -8.36 0.41 9.07
N PHE A 198 -9.35 -0.46 8.80
CA PHE A 198 -9.19 -1.92 8.89
C PHE A 198 -8.01 -2.42 8.05
N HIS A 199 -7.89 -2.00 6.79
CA HIS A 199 -6.81 -2.45 5.93
C HIS A 199 -5.43 -1.97 6.40
N ILE A 200 -5.31 -0.76 6.95
CA ILE A 200 -4.06 -0.22 7.53
C ILE A 200 -3.66 -1.01 8.78
N ILE A 201 -4.59 -1.20 9.72
CA ILE A 201 -4.35 -1.93 10.98
C ILE A 201 -4.05 -3.40 10.69
N SER A 202 -4.79 -4.02 9.76
CA SER A 202 -4.53 -5.39 9.30
C SER A 202 -3.17 -5.52 8.66
N GLN A 203 -2.72 -4.55 7.88
CA GLN A 203 -1.37 -4.57 7.29
C GLN A 203 -0.27 -4.55 8.36
N HIS A 204 -0.48 -3.80 9.44
CA HIS A 204 0.44 -3.71 10.57
C HIS A 204 0.44 -5.00 11.42
N LYS A 205 -0.74 -5.57 11.73
CA LYS A 205 -0.89 -6.85 12.42
C LYS A 205 -0.30 -8.03 11.60
N LEU A 206 -0.62 -8.14 10.30
CA LEU A 206 -0.09 -9.19 9.41
C LEU A 206 1.45 -9.20 9.33
N ARG A 207 2.12 -8.04 9.41
CA ARG A 207 3.60 -7.97 9.37
C ARG A 207 4.29 -8.58 10.60
N ARG A 208 3.54 -8.79 11.69
CA ARG A 208 4.00 -9.45 12.94
C ARG A 208 3.71 -10.95 12.94
N CYS A 209 2.88 -11.44 12.03
CA CYS A 209 2.57 -12.86 11.87
C CYS A 209 3.70 -13.61 11.13
N SER A 210 3.90 -14.89 11.45
CA SER A 210 5.00 -15.72 10.91
C SER A 210 4.55 -16.82 9.94
N GLY A 211 3.31 -16.76 9.44
CA GLY A 211 2.74 -17.76 8.52
C GLY A 211 3.30 -17.72 7.09
N SER A 212 3.32 -18.87 6.41
CA SER A 212 3.81 -19.00 5.02
C SER A 212 3.06 -18.13 4.00
N ASN A 213 1.78 -17.85 4.25
CA ASN A 213 0.90 -17.18 3.31
C ASN A 213 0.87 -15.64 3.50
N ILE A 214 1.52 -15.12 4.55
CA ILE A 214 1.45 -13.69 4.95
C ILE A 214 1.82 -12.73 3.83
N SER A 215 2.79 -13.10 2.98
CA SER A 215 3.18 -12.30 1.81
C SER A 215 2.00 -12.09 0.84
N SER A 216 1.22 -13.15 0.57
CA SER A 216 0.04 -13.09 -0.30
C SER A 216 -1.13 -12.36 0.35
N LEU A 217 -1.40 -12.59 1.65
CA LEU A 217 -2.41 -11.83 2.40
C LEU A 217 -2.08 -10.33 2.38
N SER A 218 -0.83 -9.97 2.70
CA SER A 218 -0.34 -8.59 2.69
C SER A 218 -0.47 -7.94 1.32
N TYR A 219 -0.11 -8.64 0.23
CA TYR A 219 -0.22 -8.10 -1.12
C TYR A 219 -1.69 -7.78 -1.48
N LEU A 220 -2.61 -8.72 -1.24
CA LEU A 220 -4.03 -8.56 -1.51
C LEU A 220 -4.67 -7.47 -0.63
N ASN A 221 -4.24 -7.38 0.64
CA ASN A 221 -4.66 -6.33 1.57
C ASN A 221 -4.27 -4.93 1.06
N MET A 222 -3.02 -4.75 0.61
CA MET A 222 -2.56 -3.48 0.02
C MET A 222 -3.30 -3.12 -1.28
N GLU A 223 -3.64 -4.13 -2.11
CA GLU A 223 -4.45 -3.92 -3.32
C GLU A 223 -5.86 -3.42 -2.97
N GLN A 224 -6.53 -4.01 -1.96
CA GLN A 224 -7.85 -3.55 -1.54
C GLN A 224 -7.81 -2.21 -0.80
N LEU A 225 -6.76 -1.93 -0.01
CA LEU A 225 -6.50 -0.61 0.60
C LEU A 225 -6.44 0.49 -0.47
N THR A 226 -5.64 0.28 -1.52
CA THR A 226 -5.51 1.23 -2.63
C THR A 226 -6.85 1.43 -3.34
N LYS A 227 -7.59 0.35 -3.58
CA LYS A 227 -8.93 0.41 -4.17
C LYS A 227 -9.96 1.09 -3.25
N ALA A 228 -9.86 0.94 -1.93
CA ALA A 228 -10.76 1.56 -0.97
C ALA A 228 -10.51 3.07 -0.85
N LEU A 229 -9.24 3.47 -0.77
CA LEU A 229 -8.82 4.88 -0.80
C LEU A 229 -9.26 5.58 -2.09
N ALA A 230 -9.09 4.94 -3.25
CA ALA A 230 -9.53 5.49 -4.54
C ALA A 230 -11.04 5.74 -4.58
N THR A 231 -11.86 4.78 -4.10
CA THR A 231 -13.32 4.98 -3.99
C THR A 231 -13.66 6.08 -2.97
N LEU A 232 -12.99 6.11 -1.81
CA LEU A 232 -13.20 7.13 -0.78
C LEU A 232 -12.93 8.55 -1.30
N TYR A 233 -11.88 8.75 -2.10
CA TYR A 233 -11.61 10.06 -2.72
C TYR A 233 -12.67 10.48 -3.73
N ASN A 234 -13.16 9.54 -4.54
CA ASN A 234 -14.29 9.81 -5.45
C ASN A 234 -15.57 10.14 -4.67
N LEU A 235 -15.80 9.51 -3.51
CA LEU A 235 -16.94 9.81 -2.64
C LEU A 235 -16.81 11.20 -2.00
N TYR A 236 -15.64 11.58 -1.48
CA TYR A 236 -15.40 12.95 -0.99
C TYR A 236 -15.63 14.00 -2.08
N GLU A 237 -15.23 13.71 -3.34
CA GLU A 237 -15.46 14.61 -4.47
C GLU A 237 -16.94 14.69 -4.88
N ALA A 238 -17.63 13.56 -4.99
CA ALA A 238 -19.06 13.51 -5.32
C ALA A 238 -19.95 14.19 -4.26
N ASN A 239 -19.58 14.08 -2.97
CA ASN A 239 -20.28 14.75 -1.87
C ASN A 239 -19.85 16.20 -1.66
N ARG A 240 -18.96 16.76 -2.50
CA ARG A 240 -18.43 18.13 -2.33
C ARG A 240 -19.41 19.22 -2.79
N THR A 241 -20.68 19.10 -2.40
CA THR A 241 -21.73 20.08 -2.67
C THR A 241 -22.07 20.87 -1.40
N THR A 242 -21.63 22.14 -1.39
CA THR A 242 -21.98 23.15 -0.36
C THR A 242 -21.34 22.97 1.03
N ALA A 243 -20.12 23.50 1.17
CA ALA A 243 -19.46 23.90 2.41
C ALA A 243 -19.13 22.85 3.51
N SER A 244 -19.68 21.64 3.49
CA SER A 244 -19.25 20.57 4.41
C SER A 244 -17.92 19.96 3.95
N ILE A 245 -16.81 20.36 4.58
CA ILE A 245 -15.54 19.64 4.51
C ILE A 245 -15.68 18.41 5.42
N PHE A 246 -15.31 17.22 4.95
CA PHE A 246 -15.28 16.03 5.80
C PHE A 246 -14.06 16.13 6.74
N GLU A 247 -14.30 16.05 8.05
CA GLU A 247 -13.27 16.29 9.08
C GLU A 247 -12.03 15.39 8.88
N ASN A 248 -12.26 14.14 8.49
CA ASN A 248 -11.20 13.15 8.32
C ASN A 248 -10.51 13.19 6.94
N GLU A 249 -11.01 13.97 5.96
CA GLU A 249 -10.51 13.97 4.57
C GLU A 249 -8.99 14.19 4.50
N ALA A 250 -8.48 15.09 5.34
CA ALA A 250 -7.05 15.36 5.47
C ALA A 250 -6.22 14.15 5.92
N GLU A 251 -6.71 13.36 6.88
CA GLU A 251 -6.02 12.17 7.38
C GLU A 251 -5.93 11.12 6.26
N PHE A 252 -7.05 10.83 5.59
CA PHE A 252 -7.10 9.83 4.52
C PHE A 252 -6.23 10.23 3.31
N PHE A 253 -6.24 11.50 2.89
CA PHE A 253 -5.32 12.00 1.87
C PHE A 253 -3.83 11.89 2.30
N SER A 254 -3.53 12.03 3.59
CA SER A 254 -2.16 11.86 4.11
C SER A 254 -1.66 10.41 3.94
N PHE A 255 -2.54 9.41 4.10
CA PHE A 255 -2.19 8.00 3.95
C PHE A 255 -1.69 7.67 2.54
N TYR A 256 -2.32 8.21 1.49
CA TYR A 256 -1.85 7.98 0.11
C TYR A 256 -0.43 8.51 -0.11
N VAL A 257 -0.07 9.67 0.45
CA VAL A 257 1.29 10.21 0.37
C VAL A 257 2.29 9.30 1.10
N LEU A 258 1.92 8.75 2.27
CA LEU A 258 2.77 7.85 3.06
C LEU A 258 2.93 6.46 2.41
N LEU A 259 1.91 5.96 1.70
CA LEU A 259 1.97 4.67 0.97
C LEU A 259 2.98 4.66 -0.20
N HIS A 260 3.49 5.84 -0.60
CA HIS A 260 4.57 6.01 -1.60
C HIS A 260 5.99 6.09 -0.98
N LEU A 261 6.12 5.84 0.32
CA LEU A 261 7.40 5.60 0.96
C LEU A 261 8.00 4.27 0.48
N ASP A 262 7.20 3.20 0.45
CA ASP A 262 7.63 1.88 -0.02
C ASP A 262 8.11 1.95 -1.49
N SER A 263 9.34 1.51 -1.72
CA SER A 263 9.92 1.45 -3.06
C SER A 263 9.25 0.42 -3.96
N LYS A 264 8.55 -0.57 -3.37
CA LYS A 264 7.86 -1.66 -4.07
C LYS A 264 6.46 -1.29 -4.58
N THR A 265 5.83 -0.25 -4.04
CA THR A 265 4.48 0.21 -4.47
C THR A 265 4.53 1.15 -5.68
N GLN A 266 5.72 1.56 -6.14
CA GLN A 266 5.93 2.54 -7.21
C GLN A 266 5.57 2.06 -8.64
N GLY A 267 4.78 0.99 -8.78
CA GLY A 267 4.46 0.36 -10.08
C GLY A 267 3.00 0.46 -10.54
N THR A 268 2.06 0.94 -9.71
CA THR A 268 0.62 0.69 -9.92
C THR A 268 -0.28 1.93 -9.87
N GLY A 269 0.24 3.14 -10.14
CA GLY A 269 -0.55 4.36 -10.06
C GLY A 269 0.03 5.57 -10.79
N GLU A 270 -0.74 6.66 -10.77
CA GLU A 270 -0.28 7.98 -11.22
C GLU A 270 0.84 8.50 -10.32
N THR A 271 1.78 9.26 -10.88
CA THR A 271 2.84 9.90 -10.08
C THR A 271 2.27 10.90 -9.08
N LEU A 272 2.83 10.92 -7.86
CA LEU A 272 2.47 11.91 -6.84
C LEU A 272 2.50 13.36 -7.35
N SER A 273 3.40 13.69 -8.28
CA SER A 273 3.53 15.03 -8.86
C SER A 273 2.33 15.47 -9.71
N LEU A 274 1.59 14.52 -10.29
CA LEU A 274 0.33 14.79 -10.97
C LEU A 274 -0.84 14.76 -9.98
N TRP A 275 -0.87 13.77 -9.08
CA TRP A 275 -1.90 13.65 -8.04
C TRP A 275 -2.01 14.92 -7.17
N PHE A 276 -0.88 15.48 -6.72
CA PHE A 276 -0.82 16.73 -5.94
C PHE A 276 -1.46 17.93 -6.64
N ARG A 277 -1.65 17.92 -7.97
CA ARG A 277 -2.32 19.00 -8.70
C ARG A 277 -3.84 19.01 -8.49
N ARG A 278 -4.42 17.86 -8.11
CA ARG A 278 -5.86 17.69 -7.86
C ARG A 278 -6.24 17.79 -6.38
N VAL A 279 -5.27 17.79 -5.46
CA VAL A 279 -5.53 17.87 -4.01
C VAL A 279 -6.03 19.28 -3.63
N PRO A 280 -7.18 19.41 -2.93
CA PRO A 280 -7.72 20.72 -2.54
C PRO A 280 -6.77 21.55 -1.67
N SER A 281 -6.83 22.88 -1.79
CA SER A 281 -5.94 23.80 -1.06
C SER A 281 -6.04 23.69 0.47
N HIS A 282 -7.21 23.37 1.01
CA HIS A 282 -7.41 23.18 2.44
C HIS A 282 -6.74 21.88 2.92
N ILE A 283 -6.93 20.77 2.21
CA ILE A 283 -6.20 19.51 2.46
C ILE A 283 -4.69 19.73 2.37
N MET A 284 -4.19 20.47 1.38
CA MET A 284 -2.75 20.78 1.25
C MET A 284 -2.15 21.62 2.38
N LYS A 285 -3.00 22.28 3.20
CA LYS A 285 -2.62 23.09 4.38
C LYS A 285 -2.88 22.39 5.71
N SER A 286 -3.59 21.27 5.72
CA SER A 286 -3.91 20.46 6.90
C SER A 286 -2.66 19.97 7.64
N THR A 287 -2.80 19.59 8.92
CA THR A 287 -1.64 19.18 9.73
C THR A 287 -1.11 17.82 9.27
N GLU A 288 -2.04 16.94 8.88
CA GLU A 288 -1.89 15.56 8.44
C GLU A 288 -1.13 15.51 7.11
N MET A 289 -1.53 16.34 6.14
CA MET A 289 -0.85 16.45 4.85
C MET A 289 0.53 17.13 5.00
N ASN A 290 0.66 18.13 5.86
CA ASN A 290 1.97 18.75 6.14
C ASN A 290 2.94 17.74 6.79
N PHE A 291 2.47 16.93 7.73
CA PHE A 291 3.22 15.82 8.31
C PHE A 291 3.65 14.82 7.21
N ALA A 292 2.71 14.28 6.43
CA ALA A 292 3.03 13.30 5.39
C ALA A 292 4.04 13.81 4.35
N ARG A 293 3.93 15.09 3.96
CA ARG A 293 4.89 15.75 3.06
C ARG A 293 6.27 15.97 3.71
N LYS A 294 6.34 16.26 5.02
CA LYS A 294 7.62 16.30 5.76
C LYS A 294 8.29 14.92 5.76
N ILE A 295 7.56 13.88 6.15
CA ILE A 295 8.06 12.50 6.19
C ILE A 295 8.53 12.03 4.82
N LEU A 296 7.72 12.21 3.77
CA LEU A 296 8.12 11.87 2.40
C LEU A 296 9.41 12.60 1.97
N ARG A 297 9.52 13.90 2.28
CA ARG A 297 10.74 14.68 2.00
C ARG A 297 11.94 14.16 2.78
N TYR A 298 11.78 13.84 4.07
CA TYR A 298 12.87 13.34 4.91
C TYR A 298 13.35 11.95 4.43
N PHE A 299 12.43 11.09 4.00
CA PHE A 299 12.74 9.80 3.42
C PHE A 299 13.52 9.95 2.10
N LYS A 300 12.97 10.66 1.10
CA LYS A 300 13.59 10.78 -0.23
C LYS A 300 14.91 11.58 -0.23
N LEU A 301 15.15 12.44 0.78
CA LEU A 301 16.43 13.16 0.97
C LEU A 301 17.40 12.48 1.95
N GLY A 302 17.05 11.33 2.53
CA GLY A 302 17.90 10.61 3.47
C GLY A 302 18.12 11.32 4.82
N PHE A 303 17.21 12.20 5.24
CA PHE A 303 17.29 12.91 6.52
C PHE A 303 16.83 12.03 7.68
N TYR A 304 17.53 10.90 7.91
CA TYR A 304 17.16 9.83 8.84
C TYR A 304 16.80 10.32 10.25
N LYS A 305 17.60 11.22 10.84
CA LYS A 305 17.32 11.77 12.18
C LYS A 305 15.97 12.48 12.24
N LYS A 306 15.66 13.28 11.20
CA LYS A 306 14.38 14.01 11.14
C LYS A 306 13.22 13.07 10.86
N PHE A 307 13.39 12.09 9.98
CA PHE A 307 12.38 11.07 9.69
C PHE A 307 11.97 10.32 10.97
N ILE A 308 12.92 9.77 11.72
CA ILE A 308 12.64 8.95 12.90
C ILE A 308 11.98 9.81 14.01
N HIS A 309 12.62 10.92 14.41
CA HIS A 309 12.08 11.76 15.48
C HIS A 309 10.71 12.39 15.13
N THR A 310 10.52 12.89 13.90
CA THR A 310 9.22 13.47 13.49
C THR A 310 8.13 12.40 13.42
N THR A 311 8.44 11.18 12.99
CA THR A 311 7.48 10.07 13.03
C THR A 311 7.02 9.82 14.46
N GLU A 312 7.96 9.65 15.39
CA GLU A 312 7.65 9.43 16.80
C GLU A 312 6.82 10.57 17.43
N SER A 313 7.26 11.82 17.23
CA SER A 313 6.67 12.98 17.92
C SER A 313 5.33 13.46 17.33
N GLU A 314 5.06 13.21 16.05
CA GLU A 314 3.89 13.80 15.36
C GLU A 314 2.89 12.76 14.83
N ALA A 315 3.31 11.59 14.33
CA ALA A 315 2.42 10.69 13.55
C ALA A 315 1.14 10.28 14.30
N SER A 316 -0.02 10.27 13.61
CA SER A 316 -1.20 9.53 14.11
C SER A 316 -0.90 8.03 14.15
N TYR A 317 -1.66 7.25 14.92
CA TYR A 317 -1.46 5.80 15.01
C TYR A 317 -1.54 5.11 13.63
N LEU A 318 -2.47 5.54 12.78
CA LEU A 318 -2.64 5.00 11.42
C LEU A 318 -1.51 5.45 10.48
N GLN A 319 -1.05 6.69 10.59
CA GLN A 319 0.14 7.15 9.87
C GLN A 319 1.38 6.37 10.29
N TYR A 320 1.55 6.10 11.58
CA TYR A 320 2.63 5.27 12.13
C TYR A 320 2.58 3.85 11.55
N CYS A 321 1.41 3.20 11.51
CA CYS A 321 1.22 1.87 10.92
C CYS A 321 1.68 1.79 9.44
N ILE A 322 1.53 2.89 8.69
CA ILE A 322 2.00 2.98 7.29
C ILE A 322 3.51 3.24 7.21
N ILE A 323 4.07 4.04 8.11
CA ILE A 323 5.48 4.46 8.12
C ILE A 323 6.41 3.39 8.70
N GLU A 324 5.97 2.62 9.68
CA GLU A 324 6.75 1.62 10.43
C GLU A 324 7.64 0.72 9.53
N PRO A 325 7.16 0.16 8.40
CA PRO A 325 7.98 -0.70 7.54
C PRO A 325 9.22 -0.01 6.96
N SER A 326 9.19 1.32 6.78
CA SER A 326 10.30 2.12 6.27
C SER A 326 11.30 2.54 7.34
N ILE A 327 10.99 2.40 8.64
CA ILE A 327 11.88 2.83 9.73
C ILE A 327 13.21 2.07 9.69
N ASN A 328 13.18 0.76 9.46
CA ASN A 328 14.41 -0.04 9.44
C ASN A 328 15.25 0.18 8.16
N GLU A 329 14.64 0.57 7.04
CA GLU A 329 15.37 1.07 5.86
C GLU A 329 16.10 2.38 6.18
N VAL A 330 15.43 3.31 6.86
CA VAL A 330 16.02 4.59 7.29
C VAL A 330 17.11 4.41 8.35
N ARG A 331 16.96 3.46 9.28
CA ARG A 331 18.01 3.09 10.25
C ARG A 331 19.24 2.48 9.55
N ALA A 332 19.04 1.61 8.55
CA ALA A 332 20.15 1.06 7.76
C ALA A 332 20.90 2.14 6.96
N LEU A 333 20.17 3.10 6.38
CA LEU A 333 20.77 4.28 5.74
C LEU A 333 21.59 5.11 6.73
N ALA A 334 21.06 5.38 7.92
CA ALA A 334 21.76 6.15 8.95
C ALA A 334 23.09 5.50 9.37
N ILE A 335 23.09 4.18 9.60
CA ILE A 335 24.30 3.42 9.95
C ILE A 335 25.31 3.42 8.80
N SER A 336 24.86 3.26 7.56
CA SER A 336 25.71 3.41 6.37
C SER A 336 26.37 4.80 6.32
N CYS A 337 25.60 5.87 6.54
CA CYS A 337 26.12 7.24 6.62
C CYS A 337 27.13 7.44 7.75
N VAL A 338 26.94 6.82 8.93
CA VAL A 338 27.91 6.89 10.04
C VAL A 338 29.20 6.13 9.70
N ASN A 339 29.08 4.90 9.19
CA ASN A 339 30.22 4.07 8.79
C ASN A 339 31.11 4.76 7.75
N TYR A 340 30.51 5.37 6.72
CA TYR A 340 31.26 6.03 5.65
C TYR A 340 31.57 7.51 5.92
N GLY A 341 30.81 8.20 6.77
CA GLY A 341 30.90 9.65 6.98
C GLY A 341 32.03 10.11 7.92
N GLY A 342 32.59 9.23 8.74
CA GLY A 342 33.64 9.59 9.72
C GLY A 342 34.89 10.21 9.08
N TYR A 343 35.45 11.24 9.74
CA TYR A 343 36.79 11.77 9.44
C TYR A 343 37.81 11.07 10.34
N LYS A 344 38.78 10.35 9.72
CA LYS A 344 39.63 9.32 10.35
C LYS A 344 38.82 8.10 10.88
N PRO A 345 39.46 6.93 11.08
CA PRO A 345 38.77 5.73 11.56
C PRO A 345 38.55 5.77 13.08
N GLN A 346 37.96 6.85 13.60
CA GLN A 346 37.52 6.89 14.99
C GLN A 346 36.24 6.04 15.15
N PRO A 347 36.14 5.21 16.20
CA PRO A 347 34.90 4.51 16.52
C PRO A 347 33.78 5.50 16.89
N PHE A 348 32.55 5.18 16.49
CA PHE A 348 31.36 5.97 16.82
C PHE A 348 30.64 5.35 18.04
N PRO A 349 30.39 6.08 19.14
CA PRO A 349 29.76 5.50 20.33
C PRO A 349 28.35 4.97 20.07
N LEU A 350 28.07 3.72 20.49
CA LEU A 350 26.76 3.08 20.29
C LEU A 350 25.66 3.76 21.11
N ALA A 351 25.97 4.29 22.30
CA ALA A 351 25.05 5.15 23.08
C ALA A 351 24.56 6.39 22.30
N THR A 352 25.40 6.98 21.43
CA THR A 352 25.02 8.10 20.56
C THR A 352 24.16 7.62 19.40
N LEU A 353 24.48 6.45 18.84
CA LEU A 353 23.72 5.84 17.75
C LEU A 353 22.34 5.36 18.21
N SER A 354 22.23 4.82 19.42
CA SER A 354 20.97 4.48 20.14
C SER A 354 20.02 5.68 20.19
N LYS A 355 20.50 6.84 20.65
CA LYS A 355 19.73 8.09 20.69
C LYS A 355 19.34 8.60 19.30
N LEU A 356 20.19 8.37 18.29
CA LEU A 356 19.97 8.81 16.91
C LEU A 356 18.95 7.96 16.15
N LEU A 357 18.94 6.64 16.40
CA LEU A 357 18.07 5.65 15.74
C LEU A 357 16.80 5.34 16.52
N MET A 358 16.71 5.84 17.76
CA MET A 358 15.68 5.54 18.74
C MET A 358 15.50 4.03 18.90
N MET A 359 16.56 3.41 19.43
CA MET A 359 16.70 1.97 19.67
C MET A 359 17.48 1.75 20.97
N LYS A 360 17.25 0.63 21.67
CA LYS A 360 18.13 0.23 22.79
C LYS A 360 19.54 -0.05 22.28
N GLU A 361 20.55 0.18 23.10
CA GLU A 361 21.95 0.09 22.65
C GLU A 361 22.35 -1.32 22.17
N TRP A 362 21.82 -2.36 22.84
CA TRP A 362 22.01 -3.76 22.43
C TRP A 362 21.26 -4.12 21.14
N ASP A 363 20.12 -3.48 20.86
CA ASP A 363 19.44 -3.59 19.57
C ASP A 363 20.27 -2.93 18.46
N VAL A 364 20.88 -1.76 18.71
CA VAL A 364 21.77 -1.13 17.73
C VAL A 364 22.98 -2.01 17.43
N ALA A 365 23.62 -2.58 18.46
CA ALA A 365 24.73 -3.50 18.26
C ALA A 365 24.32 -4.72 17.44
N SER A 366 23.16 -5.31 17.75
CA SER A 366 22.61 -6.44 17.00
C SER A 366 22.26 -6.06 15.55
N PHE A 367 21.70 -4.88 15.32
CA PHE A 367 21.36 -4.35 13.99
C PHE A 367 22.62 -4.07 13.15
N CYS A 368 23.68 -3.54 13.77
CA CYS A 368 24.99 -3.38 13.13
C CYS A 368 25.52 -4.74 12.64
N ASN A 369 25.52 -5.75 13.53
CA ASN A 369 25.98 -7.10 13.20
C ASN A 369 25.13 -7.74 12.07
N ASP A 370 23.81 -7.62 12.14
CA ASP A 370 22.88 -8.10 11.08
C ASP A 370 23.06 -7.34 9.75
N SER A 371 23.63 -6.13 9.79
CA SER A 371 24.05 -5.33 8.62
C SER A 371 25.50 -5.60 8.17
N GLY A 372 26.17 -6.61 8.73
CA GLY A 372 27.55 -6.98 8.41
C GLY A 372 28.63 -6.09 9.02
N LEU A 373 28.29 -5.22 9.97
CA LEU A 373 29.23 -4.35 10.68
C LEU A 373 29.55 -4.91 12.06
N GLN A 374 30.83 -5.03 12.38
CA GLN A 374 31.29 -5.43 13.72
C GLN A 374 31.21 -4.24 14.69
N THR A 375 30.92 -4.54 15.95
CA THR A 375 30.98 -3.60 17.08
C THR A 375 32.16 -3.95 18.00
N SER A 376 32.83 -2.94 18.54
CA SER A 376 33.94 -3.10 19.49
C SER A 376 33.63 -2.44 20.83
N VAL A 377 34.49 -2.65 21.82
CA VAL A 377 34.51 -1.92 23.09
C VAL A 377 35.75 -1.02 23.10
N ASP A 378 35.61 0.22 23.56
CA ASP A 378 36.74 1.15 23.70
C ASP A 378 37.51 0.96 25.02
N GLU A 379 38.58 1.73 25.22
CA GLU A 379 39.46 1.65 26.41
C GLU A 379 38.72 2.02 27.72
N GLU A 380 37.60 2.73 27.62
CA GLU A 380 36.75 3.14 28.75
C GLU A 380 35.63 2.11 29.05
N GLY A 381 35.51 1.06 28.23
CA GLY A 381 34.47 0.03 28.38
C GLY A 381 33.16 0.34 27.64
N ASN A 382 33.08 1.42 26.86
CA ASN A 382 31.88 1.76 26.11
C ASN A 382 31.79 0.99 24.79
N SER A 383 30.58 0.60 24.41
CA SER A 383 30.35 -0.05 23.12
C SER A 383 30.41 0.98 21.98
N CYS A 384 31.14 0.66 20.91
CA CYS A 384 31.35 1.54 19.77
C CYS A 384 31.32 0.79 18.41
N LEU A 385 31.07 1.55 17.35
CA LEU A 385 31.07 1.10 15.96
C LEU A 385 32.34 1.62 15.26
N PRO A 386 33.34 0.76 14.97
CA PRO A 386 34.43 1.11 14.08
C PRO A 386 33.92 1.63 12.73
N THR A 387 34.47 2.74 12.25
CA THR A 387 34.07 3.34 10.97
C THR A 387 34.93 2.81 9.81
N LYS A 388 34.48 3.05 8.56
CA LYS A 388 35.10 2.62 7.29
C LYS A 388 35.15 1.10 7.07
N GLN A 389 34.28 0.33 7.71
CA GLN A 389 34.13 -1.10 7.45
C GLN A 389 33.57 -1.33 6.03
N THR A 390 34.18 -2.27 5.30
CA THR A 390 33.82 -2.61 3.90
C THR A 390 32.77 -3.72 3.80
N THR A 391 32.44 -4.36 4.91
CA THR A 391 31.54 -5.52 5.01
C THR A 391 30.06 -5.16 5.13
N LEU A 392 29.68 -3.90 4.94
CA LEU A 392 28.28 -3.47 5.01
C LEU A 392 27.42 -4.22 3.99
N ILE A 393 26.46 -4.99 4.49
CA ILE A 393 25.43 -5.67 3.70
C ILE A 393 24.12 -4.92 3.94
N HIS A 394 23.49 -4.44 2.86
CA HIS A 394 22.09 -4.04 2.94
C HIS A 394 21.24 -5.29 3.22
N PRO A 395 20.49 -5.35 4.34
CA PRO A 395 19.76 -6.55 4.73
C PRO A 395 18.80 -7.02 3.63
N LYS A 396 19.05 -8.23 3.10
CA LYS A 396 18.24 -8.83 2.03
C LYS A 396 17.02 -9.51 2.62
N GLY A 397 15.99 -8.72 2.86
CA GLY A 397 14.79 -9.12 3.60
C GLY A 397 14.52 -8.10 4.69
N GLY A 398 13.26 -7.92 5.06
CA GLY A 398 12.91 -6.96 6.11
C GLY A 398 13.65 -7.29 7.39
N LEU A 399 14.18 -6.27 8.06
CA LEU A 399 14.72 -6.39 9.42
C LEU A 399 13.55 -6.54 10.42
N HIS A 400 12.82 -7.65 10.31
CA HIS A 400 11.61 -7.94 11.09
C HIS A 400 11.90 -8.07 12.59
N LYS A 401 13.16 -8.37 12.96
CA LYS A 401 13.66 -8.46 14.33
C LYS A 401 13.62 -7.14 15.11
N TYR A 402 13.66 -5.99 14.44
CA TYR A 402 13.76 -4.66 15.08
C TYR A 402 12.48 -3.82 14.91
N TYR A 403 11.32 -4.45 15.13
CA TYR A 403 10.00 -3.83 15.26
C TYR A 403 9.69 -3.64 16.75
N PRO A 404 9.12 -2.50 17.23
CA PRO A 404 8.91 -1.19 16.60
C PRO A 404 9.93 -0.14 17.12
N LEU A 405 9.61 1.16 17.04
CA LEU A 405 10.01 2.10 18.09
C LEU A 405 9.29 1.66 19.39
N GLU A 406 10.01 1.55 20.51
CA GLU A 406 9.38 1.33 21.83
C GLU A 406 8.68 2.61 22.27
N SER A 407 7.48 2.82 21.73
CA SER A 407 6.69 4.02 21.89
C SER A 407 5.41 3.70 22.64
N GLU A 408 5.39 4.05 23.92
CA GLU A 408 4.21 3.98 24.80
C GLU A 408 2.99 4.72 24.23
N ARG A 409 3.21 5.66 23.28
CA ARG A 409 2.17 6.43 22.56
C ARG A 409 1.22 5.54 21.76
N PHE A 410 1.68 4.40 21.25
CA PHE A 410 0.93 3.59 20.28
C PHE A 410 0.36 2.28 20.86
N GLU A 411 0.59 1.99 22.14
CA GLU A 411 0.18 0.71 22.77
C GLU A 411 -1.31 0.62 23.18
N ARG A 412 -2.13 1.67 22.97
CA ARG A 412 -3.47 1.78 23.59
C ARG A 412 -4.67 2.13 22.69
N PHE A 413 -4.51 2.21 21.37
CA PHE A 413 -5.61 2.62 20.46
C PHE A 413 -6.17 1.47 19.60
N SER A 414 -6.81 0.50 20.27
CA SER A 414 -7.72 -0.47 19.64
C SER A 414 -9.17 0.05 19.49
N VAL A 415 -9.49 1.23 20.05
CA VAL A 415 -10.87 1.60 20.44
C VAL A 415 -11.69 2.32 19.35
N GLU A 416 -11.09 2.75 18.23
CA GLU A 416 -11.75 3.64 17.24
C GLU A 416 -11.78 3.08 15.80
N LEU A 417 -12.60 2.04 15.58
CA LEU A 417 -12.73 1.32 14.30
C LEU A 417 -14.16 1.12 13.77
#